data_AF-A0A351WU74-F1
#
_entry.id   AF-A0A351WU74-F1
#
_cell.length_a   1.000
_cell.length_b   1.000
_cell.length_c   1.000
_cell.angle_alpha   90.00
_cell.angle_beta   90.00
_cell.angle_gamma   90.00
#
_symmetry.space_group_name_H-M   'P 1'
#
loop_
_entity.id
_entity.type
_entity.pdbx_description
1 polymer ?
#
loop_
_entity_poly.entity_id
_entity_poly.type
_entity_poly.pdbx_seq_one_letter_code
_entity_poly.pdbx_strand_id
1 'polypeptide(L)'
;MDWYRLSIDADLVAAGKVASVKDRFTASFRAAGGPRAMALFQRPGEEGAIELFFTPDCGAFGAGLLDELGAEPCDGPALVGLELLVGHNEITYYLTT
;
A
#
# COMPACT_ATOMS: atom_id res chain seq x y z
N MET A 1 7.83 3.71 13.34
CA MET A 1 7.00 4.26 12.25
C MET A 1 6.62 3.07 11.42
N ASP A 2 5.49 2.50 11.78
CA ASP A 2 5.08 1.18 11.34
C ASP A 2 4.49 1.28 9.94
N TRP A 3 4.86 0.34 9.08
CA TRP A 3 4.19 0.17 7.81
C TRP A 3 2.84 -0.50 8.06
N TYR A 4 1.99 -0.54 7.03
CA TYR A 4 0.78 -1.33 7.10
C TYR A 4 0.76 -2.32 5.95
N ARG A 5 0.29 -3.53 6.21
CA ARG A 5 0.07 -4.55 5.17
C ARG A 5 -1.40 -4.89 5.05
N LEU A 6 -1.81 -5.23 3.84
CA LEU A 6 -3.10 -5.84 3.55
C LEU A 6 -2.88 -7.05 2.66
N SER A 7 -3.22 -8.23 3.18
CA SER A 7 -3.20 -9.47 2.40
C SER A 7 -4.52 -9.64 1.67
N ILE A 8 -4.46 -9.91 0.37
CA ILE A 8 -5.62 -10.15 -0.50
C ILE A 8 -5.46 -11.54 -1.11
N ASP A 9 -6.34 -12.46 -0.75
CA ASP A 9 -6.36 -13.82 -1.29
C ASP A 9 -6.65 -13.85 -2.80
N ALA A 10 -6.22 -14.92 -3.46
CA ALA A 10 -6.34 -15.08 -4.92
C ALA A 10 -7.78 -14.90 -5.46
N ASP A 11 -8.79 -15.33 -4.70
CA ASP A 11 -10.20 -15.15 -5.06
C ASP A 11 -10.59 -13.66 -5.12
N LEU A 12 -10.17 -12.88 -4.12
CA LEU A 12 -10.39 -11.44 -4.07
C LEU A 12 -9.54 -10.69 -5.10
N VAL A 13 -8.33 -11.18 -5.38
CA VAL A 13 -7.50 -10.67 -6.49
C VAL A 13 -8.24 -10.85 -7.82
N ALA A 14 -8.76 -12.05 -8.09
CA ALA A 14 -9.54 -12.36 -9.29
C ALA A 14 -10.84 -11.54 -9.37
N ALA A 15 -11.46 -11.24 -8.22
CA ALA A 15 -12.62 -10.35 -8.12
C ALA A 15 -12.27 -8.85 -8.30
N GLY A 16 -11.01 -8.49 -8.52
CA GLY A 16 -10.59 -7.12 -8.77
C GLY A 16 -10.41 -6.26 -7.51
N LYS A 17 -10.32 -6.87 -6.33
CA LYS A 17 -10.14 -6.16 -5.05
C LYS A 17 -8.92 -5.25 -5.06
N VAL A 18 -7.80 -5.71 -5.64
CA VAL A 18 -6.56 -4.91 -5.76
C VAL A 18 -6.79 -3.60 -6.50
N ALA A 19 -7.54 -3.65 -7.62
CA ALA A 19 -7.89 -2.45 -8.38
C ALA A 19 -8.78 -1.50 -7.57
N SER A 20 -9.75 -2.04 -6.82
CA SER A 20 -10.60 -1.25 -5.92
C SER A 20 -9.80 -0.57 -4.79
N VAL A 21 -8.87 -1.29 -4.16
CA VAL A 21 -7.99 -0.72 -3.13
C VAL A 21 -7.10 0.38 -3.72
N LYS A 22 -6.51 0.14 -4.88
CA LYS A 22 -5.69 1.11 -5.60
C LYS A 22 -6.47 2.39 -5.92
N ASP A 23 -7.70 2.27 -6.40
CA ASP A 23 -8.54 3.45 -6.72
C ASP A 23 -8.86 4.28 -5.47
N ARG A 24 -9.32 3.62 -4.40
CA ARG A 24 -9.58 4.26 -3.10
C ARG A 24 -8.34 4.95 -2.55
N PHE A 25 -7.20 4.27 -2.57
CA PHE A 25 -5.93 4.83 -2.13
C PHE A 25 -5.50 6.02 -3.00
N THR A 26 -5.68 5.94 -4.32
CA THR A 26 -5.38 7.04 -5.24
C THR A 26 -6.23 8.27 -4.94
N ALA A 27 -7.52 8.08 -4.62
CA ALA A 27 -8.40 9.16 -4.21
C ALA A 27 -7.93 9.82 -2.90
N SER A 28 -7.58 9.02 -1.88
CA SER A 28 -7.03 9.52 -0.62
C SER A 28 -5.70 10.24 -0.80
N PHE A 29 -4.79 9.66 -1.59
CA PHE A 29 -3.49 10.26 -1.92
C PHE A 29 -3.66 11.64 -2.56
N ARG A 30 -4.57 11.76 -3.54
CA ARG A 30 -4.89 13.04 -4.18
C ARG A 30 -5.54 14.04 -3.23
N ALA A 31 -6.47 13.58 -2.39
CA ALA A 31 -7.15 14.42 -1.40
C ALA A 31 -6.17 14.98 -0.35
N ALA A 32 -5.14 14.20 0.01
CA ALA A 32 -4.05 14.63 0.88
C ALA A 32 -3.01 15.54 0.20
N GLY A 33 -3.20 15.90 -1.08
CA GLY A 33 -2.26 16.74 -1.83
C GLY A 33 -1.06 15.99 -2.41
N GLY A 34 -1.10 14.65 -2.44
CA GLY A 34 -0.04 13.78 -2.93
C GLY A 34 1.24 13.86 -2.11
N PRO A 35 1.24 13.48 -0.82
CA PRO A 35 2.42 13.54 0.03
C PRO A 35 3.57 12.69 -0.56
N ARG A 36 4.80 13.21 -0.54
CA ARG A 36 5.98 12.49 -1.10
C ARG A 36 6.30 11.18 -0.37
N ALA A 37 5.92 11.09 0.90
CA ALA A 37 6.13 9.93 1.77
C ALA A 37 4.97 8.91 1.75
N MET A 38 3.86 9.20 1.05
CA MET A 38 2.70 8.33 0.97
C MET A 38 2.78 7.47 -0.30
N ALA A 39 2.85 6.15 -0.15
CA ALA A 39 2.79 5.23 -1.28
C ALA A 39 2.13 3.90 -0.93
N LEU A 40 1.65 3.25 -1.98
CA LEU A 40 1.13 1.91 -2.02
C LEU A 40 2.04 1.06 -2.90
N PHE A 41 2.55 -0.01 -2.33
CA PHE A 41 3.29 -1.04 -3.03
C PHE A 41 2.48 -2.33 -3.06
N GLN A 42 2.77 -3.19 -4.03
CA GLN A 42 2.30 -4.57 -4.05
C GLN A 42 3.47 -5.54 -4.10
N ARG A 43 3.23 -6.74 -3.57
CA ARG A 43 4.10 -7.89 -3.71
C ARG A 43 3.24 -9.12 -4.06
N PRO A 44 3.65 -9.94 -5.04
CA PRO A 44 3.03 -11.24 -5.22
C PRO A 44 3.30 -12.12 -4.00
N GLY A 45 2.24 -12.68 -3.42
CA GLY A 45 2.29 -13.66 -2.35
C GLY A 45 2.24 -15.10 -2.88
N GLU A 46 2.07 -16.05 -1.97
CA GLU A 46 1.89 -17.47 -2.31
C GLU A 46 0.51 -17.73 -2.93
N GLU A 47 0.42 -18.75 -3.77
CA GLU A 47 -0.85 -19.25 -4.35
C GLU A 47 -1.71 -18.19 -5.06
N GLY A 48 -1.10 -17.14 -5.61
CA GLY A 48 -1.79 -16.07 -6.34
C GLY A 48 -2.40 -14.99 -5.46
N ALA A 49 -2.13 -15.02 -4.14
CA ALA A 49 -2.41 -13.91 -3.25
C ALA A 49 -1.53 -12.70 -3.59
N ILE A 50 -1.99 -11.51 -3.20
CA ILE A 50 -1.23 -10.27 -3.32
C ILE A 50 -1.18 -9.61 -1.94
N GLU A 51 0.02 -9.20 -1.55
CA GLU A 51 0.24 -8.38 -0.37
C GLU A 51 0.40 -6.93 -0.80
N LEU A 52 -0.40 -6.04 -0.21
CA LEU A 52 -0.28 -4.61 -0.39
C LEU A 52 0.41 -4.00 0.82
N PHE A 53 1.37 -3.11 0.57
CA PHE A 53 2.12 -2.42 1.61
C PHE A 53 1.91 -0.91 1.51
N PHE A 54 1.56 -0.30 2.63
CA PHE A 54 1.35 1.13 2.78
C PHE A 54 2.49 1.72 3.60
N THR A 55 3.05 2.83 3.12
CA THR A 55 4.11 3.51 3.86
C THR A 55 3.59 4.08 5.20
N PRO A 56 4.46 4.31 6.20
CA PRO A 56 4.06 4.76 7.53
C PRO A 56 3.26 6.07 7.54
N ASP A 57 3.53 6.95 6.56
CA ASP A 57 2.84 8.23 6.38
C ASP A 57 1.33 8.04 6.09
N CYS A 58 0.93 6.87 5.57
CA CYS A 58 -0.47 6.50 5.41
C CYS A 58 -1.21 6.44 6.75
N GLY A 59 -0.51 6.17 7.86
CA GLY A 59 -1.11 6.23 9.20
C GLY A 59 -1.52 7.64 9.60
N ALA A 60 -0.80 8.67 9.15
CA ALA A 60 -1.12 10.07 9.46
C ALA A 60 -2.24 10.64 8.58
N PHE A 61 -2.24 10.31 7.29
CA PHE A 61 -3.17 10.88 6.31
C PHE A 61 -4.35 9.96 5.93
N GLY A 62 -4.25 8.68 6.24
CA GLY A 62 -5.14 7.62 5.73
C GLY A 62 -5.54 6.57 6.75
N ALA A 63 -5.40 6.81 8.06
CA ALA A 63 -5.78 5.87 9.11
C ALA A 63 -7.19 5.29 8.93
N GLY A 64 -8.18 6.12 8.58
CA GLY A 64 -9.55 5.64 8.32
C GLY A 64 -9.65 4.72 7.10
N LEU A 65 -8.87 4.96 6.05
CA LEU A 65 -8.82 4.07 4.90
C LEU A 65 -8.16 2.74 5.28
N LEU A 66 -7.07 2.77 6.06
CA LEU A 66 -6.36 1.58 6.51
C LEU A 66 -7.27 0.69 7.39
N ASP A 67 -8.01 1.29 8.31
CA ASP A 67 -8.98 0.59 9.17
C ASP A 67 -10.11 -0.05 8.33
N GLU A 68 -10.71 0.71 7.41
CA GLU A 68 -11.76 0.18 6.53
C GLU A 68 -11.29 -0.94 5.59
N LEU A 69 -10.01 -0.91 5.23
CA LEU A 69 -9.39 -1.96 4.43
C LEU A 69 -9.00 -3.18 5.26
N GLY A 70 -8.93 -3.06 6.58
CA GLY A 70 -8.39 -4.09 7.48
C GLY A 70 -6.88 -4.24 7.35
N ALA A 71 -6.16 -3.15 7.04
CA ALA A 71 -4.72 -3.17 6.97
C ALA A 71 -4.10 -3.23 8.37
N GLU A 72 -3.17 -4.15 8.57
CA GLU A 72 -2.52 -4.39 9.86
C GLU A 72 -1.15 -3.72 9.92
N PRO A 73 -0.74 -3.17 11.08
CA PRO A 73 0.61 -2.65 11.24
C PRO A 73 1.65 -3.77 11.08
N CYS A 74 2.73 -3.47 10.37
CA CYS A 74 3.82 -4.41 10.11
C CYS A 74 5.18 -3.71 10.07
N ASP A 75 6.25 -4.50 10.17
CA ASP A 75 7.60 -4.05 9.83
C ASP A 75 7.70 -3.67 8.35
N GLY A 76 8.65 -2.80 8.04
CA GLY A 76 8.92 -2.39 6.67
C GLY A 76 9.25 -3.59 5.77
N PRO A 77 8.59 -3.76 4.61
CA PRO A 77 8.89 -4.84 3.69
C PRO A 77 10.29 -4.66 3.10
N ALA A 78 10.90 -5.78 2.71
CA ALA A 78 12.10 -5.73 1.87
C ALA A 78 11.75 -5.09 0.52
N LEU A 79 12.58 -4.15 0.06
CA LEU A 79 12.34 -3.44 -1.22
C LEU A 79 12.41 -4.35 -2.45
N VAL A 80 13.07 -5.51 -2.32
CA VAL A 80 13.17 -6.49 -3.39
C VAL A 80 11.80 -7.10 -3.71
N GLY A 81 11.39 -7.01 -4.97
CA GLY A 81 10.11 -7.57 -5.44
C GLY A 81 8.87 -6.74 -5.09
N LEU A 82 9.03 -5.53 -4.53
CA LEU A 82 7.94 -4.58 -4.40
C LEU A 82 7.71 -3.85 -5.73
N GLU A 83 6.45 -3.74 -6.12
CA GLU A 83 6.02 -2.94 -7.26
C GLU A 83 5.23 -1.73 -6.76
N LEU A 84 5.64 -0.53 -7.18
CA LEU A 84 4.95 0.71 -6.82
C LEU A 84 3.62 0.81 -7.59
N LEU A 85 2.49 0.80 -6.88
CA LEU A 85 1.16 0.98 -7.46
C LEU A 85 0.73 2.44 -7.51
N VAL A 86 0.96 3.17 -6.41
CA VAL A 86 0.56 4.58 -6.23
C VAL A 86 1.60 5.27 -5.36
N GLY A 87 2.05 6.45 -5.78
CA GLY A 87 3.00 7.26 -5.04
C GLY A 87 3.91 8.03 -5.98
N HIS A 88 4.85 8.78 -5.42
CA HIS A 88 5.88 9.45 -6.22
C HIS A 88 6.95 8.45 -6.63
N ASN A 89 7.42 8.49 -7.88
CA ASN A 89 8.49 7.59 -8.35
C ASN A 89 9.78 7.73 -7.52
N GLU A 90 10.02 8.90 -6.94
CA GLU A 90 11.19 9.18 -6.10
C GLU A 90 11.09 8.56 -4.71
N ILE A 91 9.94 8.01 -4.30
CA ILE A 91 9.77 7.52 -2.93
C ILE A 91 10.75 6.40 -2.59
N THR A 92 11.17 5.60 -3.58
CA THR A 92 12.15 4.53 -3.40
C THR A 92 13.50 5.02 -2.89
N TYR A 93 13.89 6.27 -3.17
CA TYR A 93 15.09 6.89 -2.61
C TYR A 93 14.96 7.22 -1.12
N TYR A 94 13.75 7.47 -0.64
CA TYR A 94 13.47 7.78 0.76
C TYR A 94 13.31 6.54 1.63
N LEU A 95 13.17 5.36 1.02
CA LEU A 95 13.05 4.08 1.72
C LEU A 95 14.41 3.43 2.03
N THR A 96 15.50 3.98 1.48
CA THR A 96 16.87 3.45 1.65
C THR A 96 17.73 4.23 2.65
N THR A 97 17.21 5.32 3.23
CA THR A 97 17.90 6.16 4.23
C THR A 97 17.31 5.90 5.60
#